data_AF-A0A2V9DDE6-F1
#
_entry.id   AF-A0A2V9DDE6-F1
#
_cell.length_a   1.000
_cell.length_b   1.000
_cell.length_c   1.000
_cell.angle_alpha   90.00
_cell.angle_beta   90.00
_cell.angle_gamma   90.00
#
_symmetry.space_group_name_H-M   'P 1'
#
loop_
_entity.id
_entity.type
_entity.pdbx_description
1 polymer ?
#
loop_
_entity_poly.entity_id
_entity_poly.type
_entity_poly.pdbx_seq_one_letter_code
_entity_poly.pdbx_strand_id
1 'polypeptide(L)'
;MNRGLSSRIVTMLQTVAACLLVAALANGQAAPQEKPLMADDVFKNIQVLRGLTVDQFMGTMGFIAAALSMNCSECHHTGSAAEYADDTPRKQTARKMILMVNALNKANFGGKREVTCYSCHRSDSRPKVTPSLAEQYGTPPPDDPNELEIPEAPSGTALSPDQILDKYIQALGGSQRLASITSFAGKGTYEGFDTEGDKFPVEIYAKAPNQRTTIVHLRAGDNIRTCDGRNAWNTSAGTLLPVPVFSLSGGDLEGAKMDASLSFPGQIKQTLKDWRTGFPNASIDDKDVDVVQGSSADNTPVKLYFEKKSGLLLRLLRYTDTALGLNPTQIDYADYRDVSGVKMPFRLTVTWTDGRSTIVLSELRANVSIDAAKFSKPAGTAPAKP
;
A
#
# COMPACT_ATOMS: atom_id res chain seq x y z
N MET A 1 1.62 89.01 -19.99
CA MET A 1 2.29 88.50 -21.20
C MET A 1 3.22 87.35 -20.79
N ASN A 2 3.11 86.22 -21.50
CA ASN A 2 3.98 85.03 -21.49
C ASN A 2 4.07 84.20 -20.19
N ARG A 3 3.53 82.96 -20.15
CA ARG A 3 4.03 81.69 -20.76
C ARG A 3 5.39 81.29 -20.15
N GLY A 4 5.59 80.12 -19.54
CA GLY A 4 4.74 78.95 -19.38
C GLY A 4 5.28 78.01 -18.30
N LEU A 5 4.34 77.29 -17.68
CA LEU A 5 4.54 76.19 -16.76
C LEU A 5 4.93 74.90 -17.53
N SER A 6 5.54 73.96 -16.81
CA SER A 6 5.71 72.52 -17.13
C SER A 6 7.06 72.09 -17.74
N SER A 7 7.85 71.40 -16.93
CA SER A 7 8.30 70.01 -17.19
C SER A 7 9.40 69.63 -16.19
N ARG A 8 9.00 69.35 -14.93
CA ARG A 8 9.83 68.68 -13.93
C ARG A 8 8.94 67.94 -12.94
N ILE A 9 8.23 66.90 -13.38
CA ILE A 9 7.69 65.76 -12.58
C ILE A 9 7.25 64.70 -13.62
N VAL A 10 8.19 64.02 -14.30
CA VAL A 10 7.95 62.71 -14.94
C VAL A 10 9.31 62.02 -15.10
N THR A 11 9.99 61.69 -14.00
CA THR A 11 11.17 60.79 -14.05
C THR A 11 11.50 60.21 -12.68
N MET A 12 10.47 59.86 -11.90
CA MET A 12 10.68 59.15 -10.63
C MET A 12 9.52 58.21 -10.28
N LEU A 13 8.87 57.64 -11.31
CA LEU A 13 7.80 56.65 -11.14
C LEU A 13 7.98 55.40 -12.03
N GLN A 14 9.21 55.11 -12.48
CA GLN A 14 9.51 53.86 -13.19
C GLN A 14 10.58 53.00 -12.52
N THR A 15 11.22 53.47 -11.44
CA THR A 15 12.28 52.73 -10.72
C THR A 15 11.86 52.19 -9.35
N VAL A 16 10.57 52.30 -8.98
CA VAL A 16 10.01 51.63 -7.79
C VAL A 16 9.06 50.48 -8.15
N ALA A 17 8.60 50.41 -9.41
CA ALA A 17 7.78 49.29 -9.89
C ALA A 17 8.58 48.02 -10.24
N ALA A 18 9.91 48.11 -10.34
CA ALA A 18 10.78 46.98 -10.68
C ALA A 18 11.36 46.22 -9.47
N CYS A 19 11.21 46.74 -8.24
CA CYS A 19 11.70 46.08 -7.03
C CYS A 19 10.59 45.46 -6.14
N LEU A 20 9.33 45.53 -6.56
CA LEU A 20 8.18 44.94 -5.85
C LEU A 20 7.55 43.73 -6.58
N LEU A 21 8.12 43.29 -7.70
CA LEU A 21 7.71 42.09 -8.44
C LEU A 21 8.72 40.94 -8.37
N VAL A 22 9.64 40.99 -7.41
CA VAL A 22 10.45 39.83 -6.98
C VAL A 22 10.04 39.43 -5.56
N ALA A 23 8.73 39.44 -5.27
CA ALA A 23 8.17 38.36 -4.46
C ALA A 23 8.17 37.14 -5.37
N ALA A 24 9.38 36.61 -5.61
CA ALA A 24 9.58 35.38 -6.32
C ALA A 24 8.66 34.36 -5.67
N LEU A 25 7.81 33.78 -6.51
CA LEU A 25 7.19 32.49 -6.30
C LEU A 25 8.25 31.59 -5.66
N ALA A 26 8.22 31.48 -4.34
CA ALA A 26 8.73 30.32 -3.64
C ALA A 26 7.77 29.19 -4.01
N ASN A 27 7.80 28.79 -5.28
CA ASN A 27 7.61 27.40 -5.64
C ASN A 27 8.60 26.69 -4.75
N GLY A 28 8.13 26.15 -3.63
CA GLY A 28 8.94 25.28 -2.79
C GLY A 28 9.57 24.29 -3.76
N GLN A 29 10.89 24.41 -3.96
CA GLN A 29 11.63 23.43 -4.71
C GLN A 29 11.29 22.12 -4.02
N ALA A 30 10.51 21.30 -4.71
CA ALA A 30 9.93 20.12 -4.13
C ALA A 30 11.11 19.28 -3.64
N ALA A 31 11.26 19.14 -2.31
CA ALA A 31 12.38 18.42 -1.71
C ALA A 31 12.55 17.08 -2.42
N PRO A 32 13.75 16.66 -2.83
CA PRO A 32 13.91 15.44 -3.61
C PRO A 32 13.23 14.24 -2.92
N GLN A 33 12.66 13.33 -3.71
CA GLN A 33 12.22 12.04 -3.16
C GLN A 33 13.42 11.38 -2.48
N GLU A 34 13.25 10.90 -1.25
CA GLU A 34 14.38 10.34 -0.49
C GLU A 34 14.96 9.14 -1.24
N LYS A 35 16.29 9.03 -1.27
CA LYS A 35 16.97 7.90 -1.91
C LYS A 35 16.59 6.62 -1.15
N PRO A 36 16.03 5.60 -1.81
CA PRO A 36 15.69 4.35 -1.16
C PRO A 36 16.92 3.65 -0.59
N LEU A 37 16.73 2.94 0.53
CA LEU A 37 17.76 2.13 1.14
C LEU A 37 17.92 0.81 0.36
N MET A 38 19.13 0.53 -0.13
CA MET A 38 19.38 -0.65 -0.95
C MET A 38 19.61 -1.90 -0.10
N ALA A 39 19.06 -3.03 -0.54
CA ALA A 39 19.23 -4.32 0.11
C ALA A 39 20.70 -4.75 0.17
N ASP A 40 21.49 -4.46 -0.88
CA ASP A 40 22.93 -4.75 -0.95
C ASP A 40 23.75 -4.07 0.16
N ASP A 41 23.28 -2.92 0.66
CA ASP A 41 23.96 -2.17 1.72
C ASP A 41 23.64 -2.74 3.11
N VAL A 42 22.47 -3.35 3.27
CA VAL A 42 21.91 -3.79 4.56
C VAL A 42 22.12 -5.27 4.79
N PHE A 43 21.72 -6.12 3.85
CA PHE A 43 21.77 -7.57 4.00
C PHE A 43 23.07 -8.15 3.44
N LYS A 44 23.56 -9.22 4.07
CA LYS A 44 24.77 -9.92 3.64
C LYS A 44 24.41 -11.12 2.76
N ASN A 45 25.34 -11.48 1.88
CA ASN A 45 25.23 -12.67 1.01
C ASN A 45 24.01 -12.65 0.04
N ILE A 46 23.63 -11.47 -0.45
CA ILE A 46 22.72 -11.36 -1.61
C ILE A 46 23.51 -11.72 -2.88
N GLN A 47 23.00 -12.68 -3.65
CA GLN A 47 23.68 -13.16 -4.87
C GLN A 47 22.84 -12.91 -6.13
N VAL A 48 21.60 -13.42 -6.19
CA VAL A 48 20.76 -13.37 -7.40
C VAL A 48 19.66 -12.28 -7.36
N LEU A 49 19.45 -11.64 -6.22
CA LEU A 49 18.44 -10.60 -5.99
C LEU A 49 19.08 -9.25 -5.63
N ARG A 50 20.20 -8.92 -6.28
CA ARG A 50 20.92 -7.64 -6.06
C ARG A 50 20.21 -6.48 -6.75
N GLY A 51 20.45 -5.26 -6.27
CA GLY A 51 19.87 -4.03 -6.81
C GLY A 51 18.43 -3.74 -6.38
N LEU A 52 17.88 -4.56 -5.47
CA LEU A 52 16.58 -4.30 -4.86
C LEU A 52 16.73 -3.32 -3.68
N THR A 53 15.69 -2.55 -3.41
CA THR A 53 15.57 -1.82 -2.14
C THR A 53 15.22 -2.78 -1.01
N VAL A 54 15.38 -2.35 0.25
CA VAL A 54 15.09 -3.18 1.43
C VAL A 54 13.64 -3.70 1.41
N ASP A 55 12.67 -2.82 1.14
CA ASP A 55 11.25 -3.16 1.03
C ASP A 55 10.97 -4.13 -0.14
N GLN A 56 11.53 -3.87 -1.33
CA GLN A 56 11.38 -4.78 -2.48
C GLN A 56 11.98 -6.17 -2.22
N PHE A 57 13.13 -6.23 -1.55
CA PHE A 57 13.77 -7.48 -1.17
C PHE A 57 12.90 -8.26 -0.18
N MET A 58 12.38 -7.60 0.85
CA MET A 58 11.48 -8.23 1.83
C MET A 58 10.17 -8.67 1.19
N GLY A 59 9.57 -7.86 0.33
CA GLY A 59 8.39 -8.25 -0.46
C GLY A 59 8.67 -9.47 -1.35
N THR A 60 9.84 -9.53 -1.98
CA THR A 60 10.26 -10.69 -2.78
C THR A 60 10.41 -11.95 -1.91
N MET A 61 10.93 -11.83 -0.69
CA MET A 61 10.97 -12.95 0.26
C MET A 61 9.57 -13.41 0.66
N GLY A 62 8.66 -12.47 0.93
CA GLY A 62 7.24 -12.78 1.17
C GLY A 62 6.61 -13.54 0.01
N PHE A 63 6.85 -13.13 -1.23
CA PHE A 63 6.35 -13.84 -2.41
C PHE A 63 6.84 -15.29 -2.47
N ILE A 64 8.13 -15.53 -2.19
CA ILE A 64 8.70 -16.88 -2.13
C ILE A 64 8.03 -17.68 -1.01
N ALA A 65 7.87 -17.10 0.17
CA ALA A 65 7.24 -17.74 1.33
C ALA A 65 5.83 -18.22 1.02
N ALA A 66 4.97 -17.37 0.44
CA ALA A 66 3.63 -17.77 0.04
C ALA A 66 3.61 -18.79 -1.10
N ALA A 67 4.50 -18.65 -2.09
CA ALA A 67 4.57 -19.61 -3.19
C ALA A 67 4.90 -21.03 -2.69
N LEU A 68 5.74 -21.15 -1.66
CA LEU A 68 6.22 -22.43 -1.12
C LEU A 68 5.45 -22.91 0.13
N SER A 69 4.52 -22.11 0.67
CA SER A 69 3.90 -22.33 1.99
C SER A 69 4.93 -22.59 3.09
N MET A 70 5.99 -21.78 3.09
CA MET A 70 7.06 -21.81 4.09
C MET A 70 7.16 -20.49 4.81
N ASN A 71 7.73 -20.49 6.02
CA ASN A 71 8.09 -19.29 6.76
C ASN A 71 9.60 -19.01 6.72
N CYS A 72 10.01 -17.86 7.30
CA CYS A 72 11.41 -17.42 7.32
C CYS A 72 12.36 -18.47 7.94
N SER A 73 11.96 -19.09 9.06
CA SER A 73 12.80 -20.01 9.83
C SER A 73 13.06 -21.35 9.15
N GLU A 74 12.24 -21.71 8.16
CA GLU A 74 12.47 -22.91 7.35
C GLU A 74 13.61 -22.75 6.35
N CYS A 75 13.95 -21.50 5.98
CA CYS A 75 15.02 -21.19 5.03
C CYS A 75 16.23 -20.49 5.68
N HIS A 76 16.01 -19.71 6.74
CA HIS A 76 16.99 -18.88 7.41
C HIS A 76 17.20 -19.33 8.85
N HIS A 77 18.43 -19.19 9.35
CA HIS A 77 18.68 -19.21 10.80
C HIS A 77 18.22 -17.88 11.40
N THR A 78 17.40 -17.95 12.45
CA THR A 78 16.67 -16.78 13.01
C THR A 78 17.17 -16.36 14.40
N GLY A 79 18.36 -16.79 14.82
CA GLY A 79 18.94 -16.38 16.11
C GLY A 79 19.40 -14.93 16.12
N SER A 80 19.79 -14.38 14.95
CA SER A 80 20.13 -12.97 14.79
C SER A 80 20.00 -12.50 13.34
N ALA A 81 20.00 -11.18 13.12
CA ALA A 81 20.01 -10.61 11.77
C ALA A 81 21.25 -11.03 10.94
N ALA A 82 22.37 -11.35 11.58
CA ALA A 82 23.58 -11.80 10.90
C ALA A 82 23.44 -13.23 10.36
N GLU A 83 22.82 -14.12 11.14
CA GLU A 83 22.60 -15.52 10.78
C GLU A 83 21.69 -15.69 9.55
N TYR A 84 20.83 -14.72 9.23
CA TYR A 84 20.04 -14.72 7.99
C TYR A 84 20.91 -14.81 6.72
N ALA A 85 22.18 -14.41 6.80
CA ALA A 85 23.13 -14.46 5.71
C ALA A 85 23.65 -15.88 5.42
N ASP A 86 23.53 -16.81 6.38
CA ASP A 86 24.04 -18.17 6.29
C ASP A 86 23.54 -18.88 5.04
N ASP A 87 24.44 -19.60 4.37
CA ASP A 87 24.13 -20.22 3.09
C ASP A 87 23.58 -21.64 3.26
N THR A 88 22.27 -21.72 3.49
CA THR A 88 21.58 -23.00 3.68
C THR A 88 21.38 -23.75 2.35
N PRO A 89 21.28 -25.08 2.35
CA PRO A 89 20.97 -25.86 1.14
C PRO A 89 19.66 -25.43 0.45
N ARG A 90 18.67 -24.99 1.24
CA ARG A 90 17.41 -24.44 0.73
C ARG A 90 17.63 -23.11 0.01
N LYS A 91 18.41 -22.18 0.57
CA LYS A 91 18.78 -20.92 -0.11
C LYS A 91 19.53 -21.18 -1.41
N GLN A 92 20.49 -22.11 -1.42
CA GLN A 92 21.20 -22.51 -2.64
C GLN A 92 20.25 -23.03 -3.72
N THR A 93 19.26 -23.84 -3.33
CA THR A 93 18.23 -24.35 -4.25
C THR A 93 17.33 -23.23 -4.75
N ALA A 94 16.85 -22.35 -3.86
CA ALA A 94 16.01 -21.21 -4.22
C ALA A 94 16.69 -20.32 -5.27
N ARG A 95 18.00 -20.05 -5.14
CA ARG A 95 18.76 -19.29 -6.15
C ARG A 95 18.76 -19.97 -7.52
N LYS A 96 18.90 -21.30 -7.58
CA LYS A 96 18.80 -22.06 -8.84
C LYS A 96 17.40 -21.92 -9.45
N MET A 97 16.35 -21.97 -8.63
CA MET A 97 14.97 -21.81 -9.11
C MET A 97 14.70 -20.40 -9.62
N ILE A 98 15.20 -19.36 -8.95
CA ILE A 98 15.10 -17.96 -9.43
C ILE A 98 15.74 -17.83 -10.82
N LEU A 99 16.96 -18.36 -11.01
CA LEU A 99 17.63 -18.35 -12.31
C LEU A 99 16.84 -19.13 -13.37
N MET A 100 16.24 -20.26 -13.00
CA MET A 100 15.42 -21.07 -13.90
C MET A 100 14.17 -20.32 -14.37
N VAL A 101 13.39 -19.73 -13.45
CA VAL A 101 12.17 -18.97 -13.79
C VAL A 101 12.52 -17.76 -14.66
N ASN A 102 13.60 -17.04 -14.33
CA ASN A 102 14.08 -15.93 -15.14
C ASN A 102 14.47 -16.38 -16.56
N ALA A 103 15.14 -17.53 -16.69
CA ALA A 103 15.51 -18.10 -17.98
C ALA A 103 14.27 -18.52 -18.79
N LEU A 104 13.27 -19.16 -18.16
CA LEU A 104 12.02 -19.54 -18.81
C LEU A 104 11.27 -18.33 -19.36
N ASN A 105 11.13 -17.27 -18.55
CA ASN A 105 10.48 -16.02 -18.97
C ASN A 105 11.22 -15.34 -20.12
N LYS A 106 12.55 -15.27 -20.04
CA LYS A 106 13.37 -14.69 -21.12
C LYS A 106 13.27 -15.49 -22.42
N ALA A 107 13.32 -16.82 -22.34
CA ALA A 107 13.36 -17.68 -23.51
C ALA A 107 12.00 -17.79 -24.22
N ASN A 108 10.90 -17.78 -23.48
CA ASN A 108 9.57 -18.12 -24.03
C ASN A 108 8.57 -16.97 -24.05
N PHE A 109 8.78 -15.94 -23.22
CA PHE A 109 7.80 -14.86 -23.02
C PHE A 109 8.40 -13.47 -23.28
N GLY A 110 9.52 -13.40 -24.01
CA GLY A 110 10.19 -12.14 -24.34
C GLY A 110 10.68 -11.37 -23.10
N GLY A 111 10.92 -12.07 -21.99
CA GLY A 111 11.28 -11.47 -20.71
C GLY A 111 10.08 -10.99 -19.87
N LYS A 112 8.85 -11.10 -20.36
CA LYS A 112 7.65 -10.88 -19.54
C LYS A 112 7.54 -11.97 -18.48
N ARG A 113 7.11 -11.60 -17.28
CA ARG A 113 6.96 -12.51 -16.15
C ARG A 113 5.61 -13.23 -16.21
N GLU A 114 5.59 -14.32 -16.97
CA GLU A 114 4.41 -15.19 -17.11
C GLU A 114 4.51 -16.44 -16.22
N VAL A 115 5.74 -16.96 -16.04
CA VAL A 115 6.05 -18.04 -15.11
C VAL A 115 6.59 -17.45 -13.82
N THR A 116 6.06 -17.86 -12.68
CA THR A 116 6.54 -17.46 -11.35
C THR A 116 6.79 -18.69 -10.47
N CYS A 117 7.35 -18.48 -9.28
CA CYS A 117 7.42 -19.54 -8.27
C CYS A 117 6.04 -20.14 -7.98
N TYR A 118 5.00 -19.30 -7.91
CA TYR A 118 3.63 -19.73 -7.65
C TYR A 118 3.06 -20.61 -8.77
N SER A 119 3.41 -20.34 -10.03
CA SER A 119 2.99 -21.14 -11.19
C SER A 119 3.39 -22.63 -11.06
N CYS A 120 4.55 -22.90 -10.45
CA CYS A 120 5.05 -24.27 -10.25
C CYS A 120 4.67 -24.85 -8.87
N HIS A 121 4.76 -24.04 -7.82
CA HIS A 121 4.61 -24.53 -6.45
C HIS A 121 3.16 -24.53 -5.95
N ARG A 122 2.34 -23.54 -6.32
CA ARG A 122 0.93 -23.41 -5.91
C ARG A 122 0.70 -23.63 -4.40
N SER A 123 1.50 -22.96 -3.57
CA SER A 123 1.47 -23.10 -2.10
C SER A 123 1.85 -24.50 -1.60
N ASP A 124 2.68 -25.21 -2.35
CA ASP A 124 3.35 -26.43 -1.90
C ASP A 124 4.87 -26.20 -1.84
N SER A 125 5.49 -26.75 -0.81
CA SER A 125 6.95 -26.74 -0.61
C SER A 125 7.75 -27.25 -1.82
N ARG A 126 7.13 -28.06 -2.68
CA ARG A 126 7.71 -28.57 -3.92
C ARG A 126 6.65 -28.66 -5.04
N PRO A 127 7.03 -28.46 -6.31
CA PRO A 127 6.10 -28.67 -7.42
C PRO A 127 5.63 -30.13 -7.48
N LYS A 128 4.32 -30.34 -7.57
CA LYS A 128 3.73 -31.67 -7.82
C LYS A 128 3.81 -31.98 -9.32
N VAL A 129 4.42 -33.11 -9.68
CA VAL A 129 4.58 -33.54 -11.08
C VAL A 129 3.61 -34.64 -11.51
N THR A 130 2.73 -35.08 -10.61
CA THR A 130 1.72 -36.10 -10.88
C THR A 130 0.36 -35.56 -10.45
N PRO A 131 -0.68 -35.65 -11.31
CA PRO A 131 -2.03 -35.22 -10.94
C PRO A 131 -2.57 -35.95 -9.70
N SER A 132 -3.34 -35.24 -8.88
CA SER A 132 -4.04 -35.81 -7.73
C SER A 132 -5.47 -36.18 -8.12
N LEU A 133 -5.83 -37.47 -8.07
CA LEU A 133 -7.21 -37.91 -8.31
C LEU A 133 -8.19 -37.36 -7.26
N ALA A 134 -7.70 -37.07 -6.04
CA ALA A 134 -8.51 -36.43 -5.01
C ALA A 134 -8.83 -34.97 -5.33
N GLU A 135 -7.89 -34.23 -5.94
CA GLU A 135 -8.15 -32.87 -6.43
C GLU A 135 -9.05 -32.92 -7.68
N GLN A 136 -8.84 -33.89 -8.58
CA GLN A 136 -9.59 -34.03 -9.83
C GLN A 136 -11.07 -34.39 -9.64
N TYR A 137 -11.38 -35.29 -8.71
CA TYR A 137 -12.75 -35.75 -8.44
C TYR A 137 -13.34 -35.18 -7.15
N GLY A 138 -12.61 -34.29 -6.46
CA GLY A 138 -13.08 -33.59 -5.28
C GLY A 138 -14.02 -32.43 -5.61
N THR A 139 -14.63 -31.86 -4.58
CA THR A 139 -15.34 -30.58 -4.72
C THR A 139 -14.32 -29.50 -5.07
N PRO A 140 -14.50 -28.77 -6.19
CA PRO A 140 -13.63 -27.65 -6.52
C PRO A 140 -13.59 -26.64 -5.36
N PRO A 141 -12.46 -25.98 -5.12
CA PRO A 141 -12.44 -24.85 -4.19
C PRO A 141 -13.47 -23.80 -4.67
N PRO A 142 -14.10 -23.07 -3.74
CA PRO A 142 -14.93 -21.92 -4.12
C PRO A 142 -14.12 -20.94 -4.99
N ASP A 143 -14.80 -20.28 -5.92
CA ASP A 143 -14.18 -19.23 -6.74
C ASP A 143 -13.58 -18.16 -5.83
N ASP A 144 -12.33 -17.77 -6.09
CA ASP A 144 -11.68 -16.71 -5.34
C ASP A 144 -12.14 -15.35 -5.92
N PRO A 145 -12.93 -14.54 -5.19
CA PRO A 145 -13.36 -13.23 -5.67
C PRO A 145 -12.19 -12.27 -5.89
N ASN A 146 -11.00 -12.59 -5.38
CA ASN A 146 -9.79 -11.81 -5.50
C ASN A 146 -8.90 -12.20 -6.69
N GLU A 147 -9.19 -13.31 -7.38
CA GLU A 147 -8.35 -13.82 -8.48
C GLU A 147 -8.13 -12.75 -9.56
N LEU A 148 -6.90 -12.58 -10.04
CA LEU A 148 -6.62 -11.65 -11.13
C LEU A 148 -7.15 -12.23 -12.44
N GLU A 149 -8.26 -11.69 -12.96
CA GLU A 149 -8.82 -12.15 -14.22
C GLU A 149 -8.03 -11.59 -15.40
N ILE A 150 -7.72 -12.48 -16.35
CA ILE A 150 -7.38 -12.07 -17.71
C ILE A 150 -8.65 -11.41 -18.29
N PRO A 151 -8.58 -10.20 -18.87
CA PRO A 151 -9.77 -9.52 -19.35
C PRO A 151 -10.52 -10.37 -20.38
N GLU A 152 -11.67 -10.91 -20.01
CA GLU A 152 -12.68 -11.31 -20.99
C GLU A 152 -13.50 -10.07 -21.40
N ALA A 153 -14.12 -10.15 -22.58
CA ALA A 153 -14.91 -9.04 -23.12
C ALA A 153 -15.95 -8.53 -22.09
N PRO A 154 -16.19 -7.21 -22.02
CA PRO A 154 -17.10 -6.65 -21.02
C PRO A 154 -18.49 -7.29 -21.15
N SER A 155 -18.98 -7.87 -20.05
CA SER A 155 -20.36 -8.33 -19.93
C SER A 155 -21.30 -7.13 -19.96
N GLY A 156 -22.15 -7.03 -20.99
CA GLY A 156 -22.99 -5.87 -21.33
C GLY A 156 -24.13 -5.52 -20.35
N THR A 157 -24.08 -6.00 -19.10
CA THR A 157 -25.10 -5.79 -18.06
C THR A 157 -24.55 -5.18 -16.76
N ALA A 158 -23.23 -4.93 -16.67
CA ALA A 158 -22.63 -4.33 -15.48
C ALA A 158 -22.88 -2.82 -15.40
N LEU A 159 -23.07 -2.28 -14.18
CA LEU A 159 -23.06 -0.84 -13.94
C LEU A 159 -21.73 -0.23 -14.43
N SER A 160 -21.77 1.04 -14.85
CA SER A 160 -20.53 1.76 -15.16
C SER A 160 -19.70 1.97 -13.89
N PRO A 161 -18.36 2.07 -13.99
CA PRO A 161 -17.52 2.41 -12.84
C PRO A 161 -18.00 3.66 -12.11
N ASP A 162 -18.39 4.71 -12.86
CA ASP A 162 -18.89 5.95 -12.30
C ASP A 162 -20.14 5.76 -11.45
N GLN A 163 -21.10 4.95 -11.90
CA GLN A 163 -22.33 4.67 -11.14
C GLN A 163 -22.04 4.02 -9.79
N ILE A 164 -21.11 3.06 -9.75
CA ILE A 164 -20.73 2.36 -8.51
C ILE A 164 -19.99 3.33 -7.57
N LEU A 165 -19.02 4.08 -8.10
CA LEU A 165 -18.23 5.04 -7.32
C LEU A 165 -19.08 6.21 -6.81
N ASP A 166 -20.04 6.71 -7.59
CA ASP A 166 -20.97 7.74 -7.14
C ASP A 166 -21.90 7.22 -6.04
N LYS A 167 -22.40 5.99 -6.18
CA LYS A 167 -23.20 5.34 -5.14
C LYS A 167 -22.42 5.22 -3.84
N TYR A 168 -21.14 4.86 -3.89
CA TYR A 168 -20.26 4.84 -2.73
C TYR A 168 -20.10 6.22 -2.09
N ILE A 169 -19.80 7.25 -2.89
CA ILE A 169 -19.69 8.63 -2.40
C ILE A 169 -20.98 9.07 -1.70
N GLN A 170 -22.15 8.75 -2.26
CA GLN A 170 -23.43 9.04 -1.63
C GLN A 170 -23.65 8.24 -0.35
N ALA A 171 -23.33 6.94 -0.33
CA ALA A 171 -23.44 6.07 0.85
C ALA A 171 -22.61 6.57 2.04
N LEU A 172 -21.46 7.20 1.75
CA LEU A 172 -20.63 7.80 2.79
C LEU A 172 -21.17 9.12 3.35
N GLY A 173 -22.10 9.80 2.68
CA GLY A 173 -22.66 11.09 3.12
C GLY A 173 -22.68 12.18 2.03
N GLY A 174 -22.18 11.88 0.83
CA GLY A 174 -22.16 12.77 -0.33
C GLY A 174 -20.91 13.65 -0.41
N SER A 175 -20.57 14.11 -1.62
CA SER A 175 -19.31 14.81 -1.93
C SER A 175 -19.05 16.04 -1.06
N GLN A 176 -20.09 16.81 -0.73
CA GLN A 176 -19.95 18.01 0.10
C GLN A 176 -19.52 17.69 1.54
N ARG A 177 -20.06 16.63 2.15
CA ARG A 177 -19.66 16.21 3.50
C ARG A 177 -18.29 15.55 3.49
N LEU A 178 -17.99 14.74 2.47
CA LEU A 178 -16.65 14.18 2.31
C LEU A 178 -15.59 15.27 2.20
N ALA A 179 -15.86 16.34 1.45
CA ALA A 179 -14.95 17.47 1.30
C ALA A 179 -14.78 18.31 2.59
N SER A 180 -15.69 18.21 3.56
CA SER A 180 -15.59 18.96 4.82
C SER A 180 -14.68 18.30 5.85
N ILE A 181 -14.30 17.03 5.65
CA ILE A 181 -13.36 16.32 6.51
C ILE A 181 -11.95 16.45 5.90
N THR A 182 -11.09 17.21 6.58
CA THR A 182 -9.73 17.52 6.11
C THR A 182 -8.65 16.88 6.97
N SER A 183 -9.01 16.40 8.16
CA SER A 183 -8.15 15.63 9.04
C SER A 183 -8.98 14.70 9.91
N PHE A 184 -8.35 13.67 10.47
CA PHE A 184 -8.90 12.95 11.61
C PHE A 184 -7.79 12.33 12.48
N ALA A 185 -8.11 12.10 13.74
CA ALA A 185 -7.34 11.23 14.62
C ALA A 185 -8.23 10.13 15.17
N GLY A 186 -7.73 8.90 15.19
CA GLY A 186 -8.41 7.74 15.76
C GLY A 186 -7.52 7.00 16.73
N LYS A 187 -8.14 6.34 17.71
CA LYS A 187 -7.47 5.43 18.64
C LYS A 187 -8.24 4.13 18.76
N GLY A 188 -7.53 3.06 19.10
CA GLY A 188 -8.14 1.76 19.23
C GLY A 188 -7.16 0.68 19.63
N THR A 189 -7.45 -0.54 19.20
CA THR A 189 -6.61 -1.72 19.42
C THR A 189 -6.15 -2.32 18.09
N TYR A 190 -4.90 -2.75 18.06
CA TYR A 190 -4.27 -3.55 17.02
C TYR A 190 -4.06 -4.98 17.55
N GLU A 191 -4.34 -5.96 16.70
CA GLU A 191 -4.06 -7.38 16.91
C GLU A 191 -3.55 -7.96 15.59
N GLY A 192 -2.43 -8.68 15.59
CA GLY A 192 -1.80 -9.13 14.35
C GLY A 192 -0.97 -10.39 14.50
N PHE A 193 -0.42 -10.84 13.37
CA PHE A 193 0.48 -12.00 13.31
C PHE A 193 1.71 -11.84 14.23
N ASP A 194 2.10 -10.61 14.53
CA ASP A 194 3.24 -10.20 15.34
C ASP A 194 2.91 -9.98 16.82
N THR A 195 1.66 -10.24 17.24
CA THR A 195 1.20 -9.94 18.61
C THR A 195 0.91 -11.17 19.45
N GLU A 196 1.05 -12.38 18.91
CA GLU A 196 0.71 -13.64 19.62
C GLU A 196 -0.73 -13.66 20.17
N GLY A 197 -1.66 -12.92 19.54
CA GLY A 197 -3.04 -12.77 19.97
C GLY A 197 -3.28 -11.68 21.02
N ASP A 198 -2.22 -11.05 21.55
CA ASP A 198 -2.36 -9.87 22.41
C ASP A 198 -2.87 -8.66 21.61
N LYS A 199 -3.56 -7.75 22.32
CA LYS A 199 -4.03 -6.47 21.78
C LYS A 199 -3.15 -5.33 22.25
N PHE A 200 -2.70 -4.52 21.29
CA PHE A 200 -1.87 -3.35 21.54
C PHE A 200 -2.59 -2.05 21.20
N PRO A 201 -2.33 -0.95 21.92
CA PRO A 201 -2.89 0.35 21.56
C PRO A 201 -2.41 0.78 20.16
N VAL A 202 -3.33 1.36 19.38
CA VAL A 202 -3.02 1.96 18.08
C VAL A 202 -3.58 3.37 17.98
N GLU A 203 -2.79 4.25 17.36
CA GLU A 203 -3.20 5.60 16.98
C GLU A 203 -3.11 5.77 15.46
N ILE A 204 -4.11 6.41 14.86
CA ILE A 204 -4.12 6.77 13.44
C ILE A 204 -4.31 8.27 13.32
N TYR A 205 -3.47 8.91 12.52
CA TYR A 205 -3.55 10.31 12.16
C TYR A 205 -3.63 10.41 10.65
N ALA A 206 -4.57 11.19 10.12
CA ALA A 206 -4.65 11.45 8.69
C ALA A 206 -4.95 12.93 8.44
N LYS A 207 -4.35 13.49 7.38
CA LYS A 207 -4.57 14.86 6.95
C LYS A 207 -4.55 14.94 5.43
N ALA A 208 -5.56 15.58 4.86
CA ALA A 208 -5.66 15.77 3.44
C ALA A 208 -4.70 16.90 2.96
N PRO A 209 -4.09 16.76 1.78
CA PRO A 209 -4.08 15.56 0.93
C PRO A 209 -2.99 14.55 1.35
N ASN A 210 -3.30 13.26 1.24
CA ASN A 210 -2.35 12.14 1.20
C ASN A 210 -1.40 11.95 2.39
N GLN A 211 -1.65 12.55 3.56
CA GLN A 211 -0.82 12.32 4.75
C GLN A 211 -1.51 11.33 5.69
N ARG A 212 -0.75 10.33 6.16
CA ARG A 212 -1.25 9.34 7.11
C ARG A 212 -0.12 8.78 7.96
N THR A 213 -0.38 8.61 9.25
CA THR A 213 0.49 7.90 10.19
C THR A 213 -0.32 6.92 11.01
N THR A 214 0.16 5.69 11.11
CA THR A 214 -0.34 4.66 12.02
C THR A 214 0.77 4.33 13.01
N ILE A 215 0.48 4.35 14.32
CA ILE A 215 1.41 4.03 15.39
C ILE A 215 0.81 2.87 16.20
N VAL A 216 1.49 1.73 16.21
CA VAL A 216 1.14 0.59 17.07
C VAL A 216 2.16 0.50 18.20
N HIS A 217 1.68 0.54 19.44
CA HIS A 217 2.53 0.54 20.63
C HIS A 217 2.84 -0.90 21.09
N LEU A 218 3.75 -1.58 20.39
CA LEU A 218 4.15 -2.95 20.73
C LEU A 218 5.08 -3.01 21.96
N ARG A 219 5.25 -4.20 22.55
CA ARG A 219 6.21 -4.43 23.64
C ARG A 219 7.65 -4.07 23.24
N ALA A 220 8.00 -4.30 21.98
CA ALA A 220 9.34 -4.06 21.42
C ALA A 220 9.60 -2.59 21.01
N GLY A 221 8.64 -1.70 21.23
CA GLY A 221 8.67 -0.30 20.79
C GLY A 221 7.58 -0.01 19.75
N ASP A 222 7.47 1.27 19.38
CA ASP A 222 6.43 1.71 18.45
C ASP A 222 6.71 1.22 17.03
N ASN A 223 5.76 0.47 16.47
CA ASN A 223 5.72 0.18 15.04
C ASN A 223 4.93 1.30 14.34
N ILE A 224 5.66 2.16 13.61
CA ILE A 224 5.15 3.36 12.97
C ILE A 224 5.25 3.22 11.46
N ARG A 225 4.12 3.38 10.77
CA ARG A 225 4.04 3.59 9.33
C ARG A 225 3.57 5.01 9.05
N THR A 226 4.38 5.78 8.33
CA THR A 226 4.08 7.19 8.01
C THR A 226 4.17 7.41 6.50
N CYS A 227 3.22 8.15 5.94
CA CYS A 227 3.23 8.72 4.61
C CYS A 227 3.05 10.24 4.74
N ASP A 228 4.01 11.01 4.24
CA ASP A 228 3.97 12.49 4.30
C ASP A 228 3.18 13.12 3.13
N GLY A 229 2.64 12.29 2.23
CA GLY A 229 2.02 12.69 0.96
C GLY A 229 2.88 12.38 -0.27
N ARG A 230 4.16 12.10 -0.08
CA ARG A 230 5.14 11.89 -1.15
C ARG A 230 6.09 10.72 -0.88
N ASN A 231 6.63 10.67 0.32
CA ASN A 231 7.50 9.61 0.84
C ASN A 231 6.73 8.84 1.90
N ALA A 232 7.17 7.62 2.16
CA ALA A 232 6.65 6.83 3.26
C ALA A 232 7.77 6.02 3.92
N TRP A 233 7.58 5.68 5.19
CA TRP A 233 8.56 4.98 6.01
C TRP A 233 7.87 4.01 6.95
N ASN A 234 8.60 2.94 7.27
CA ASN A 234 8.26 2.03 8.36
C ASN A 234 9.42 1.98 9.35
N THR A 235 9.09 1.98 10.64
CA THR A 235 10.02 1.52 11.67
C THR A 235 10.11 0.00 11.67
N SER A 236 11.21 -0.53 12.17
CA SER A 236 11.46 -1.97 12.25
C SER A 236 11.20 -2.56 13.64
N ALA A 237 10.50 -1.84 14.52
CA ALA A 237 10.12 -2.33 15.84
C ALA A 237 9.34 -3.66 15.72
N GLY A 238 9.73 -4.66 16.51
CA GLY A 238 9.16 -6.01 16.45
C GLY A 238 9.69 -6.90 15.32
N THR A 239 10.68 -6.45 14.55
CA THR A 239 11.26 -7.22 13.43
C THR A 239 12.75 -7.53 13.65
N LEU A 240 13.28 -8.48 12.89
CA LEU A 240 14.73 -8.78 12.85
C LEU A 240 15.50 -7.91 11.83
N LEU A 241 14.88 -6.87 11.26
CA LEU A 241 15.57 -5.98 10.34
C LEU A 241 16.66 -5.18 11.07
N PRO A 242 17.91 -5.15 10.57
CA PRO A 242 19.04 -4.51 11.25
C PRO A 242 19.08 -2.98 11.07
N VAL A 243 17.95 -2.37 10.68
CA VAL A 243 17.80 -0.93 10.45
C VAL A 243 16.60 -0.43 11.25
N PRO A 244 16.69 0.69 11.99
CA PRO A 244 15.60 1.11 12.87
C PRO A 244 14.38 1.68 12.10
N VAL A 245 14.64 2.28 10.93
CA VAL A 245 13.64 2.85 10.03
C VAL A 245 14.13 2.71 8.59
N PHE A 246 13.23 2.41 7.67
CA PHE A 246 13.51 2.36 6.23
C PHE A 246 12.42 3.07 5.43
N SER A 247 12.82 3.65 4.30
CA SER A 247 11.90 4.30 3.38
C SER A 247 11.22 3.26 2.49
N LEU A 248 9.92 3.41 2.26
CA LEU A 248 9.17 2.63 1.28
C LEU A 248 9.43 3.17 -0.11
N SER A 249 9.41 2.28 -1.10
CA SER A 249 9.65 2.57 -2.50
C SER A 249 8.74 1.73 -3.40
N GLY A 250 8.75 1.99 -4.72
CA GLY A 250 7.95 1.24 -5.68
C GLY A 250 6.49 1.09 -5.27
N GLY A 251 5.94 -0.12 -5.46
CA GLY A 251 4.54 -0.43 -5.13
C GLY A 251 4.19 -0.27 -3.64
N ASP A 252 5.13 -0.42 -2.70
CA ASP A 252 4.86 -0.22 -1.27
C ASP A 252 4.68 1.25 -0.91
N LEU A 253 5.43 2.14 -1.57
CA LEU A 253 5.22 3.59 -1.49
C LEU A 253 3.89 3.99 -2.13
N GLU A 254 3.57 3.47 -3.31
CA GLU A 254 2.30 3.76 -3.97
C GLU A 254 1.10 3.23 -3.16
N GLY A 255 1.23 2.06 -2.54
CA GLY A 255 0.28 1.53 -1.59
C GLY A 255 0.10 2.43 -0.36
N ALA A 256 1.18 2.97 0.20
CA ALA A 256 1.10 3.92 1.32
C ALA A 256 0.39 5.22 0.95
N LYS A 257 0.68 5.78 -0.23
CA LYS A 257 0.00 6.96 -0.76
C LYS A 257 -1.48 6.69 -1.00
N MET A 258 -1.82 5.52 -1.52
CA MET A 258 -3.21 5.11 -1.74
C MET A 258 -3.97 4.96 -0.42
N ASP A 259 -3.40 4.29 0.58
CA ASP A 259 -4.00 4.15 1.92
C ASP A 259 -4.22 5.53 2.58
N ALA A 260 -3.33 6.49 2.32
CA ALA A 260 -3.47 7.88 2.78
C ALA A 260 -4.52 8.67 1.98
N SER A 261 -4.57 8.52 0.66
CA SER A 261 -5.56 9.14 -0.22
C SER A 261 -6.98 8.66 0.11
N LEU A 262 -7.17 7.35 0.25
CA LEU A 262 -8.46 6.73 0.57
C LEU A 262 -8.92 6.95 2.01
N SER A 263 -8.09 7.56 2.85
CA SER A 263 -8.56 8.12 4.13
C SER A 263 -9.55 9.28 3.91
N PHE A 264 -9.55 9.89 2.72
CA PHE A 264 -10.47 10.95 2.30
C PHE A 264 -11.10 10.57 0.94
N PRO A 265 -12.07 9.62 0.92
CA PRO A 265 -12.53 8.93 -0.29
C PRO A 265 -13.31 9.81 -1.28
N GLY A 266 -13.51 11.10 -1.01
CA GLY A 266 -14.17 12.02 -1.94
C GLY A 266 -13.45 12.18 -3.28
N GLN A 267 -12.16 11.85 -3.35
CA GLN A 267 -11.34 11.88 -4.56
C GLN A 267 -11.08 10.49 -5.16
N ILE A 268 -11.86 9.47 -4.78
CA ILE A 268 -11.60 8.07 -5.18
C ILE A 268 -11.51 7.90 -6.69
N LYS A 269 -12.32 8.63 -7.47
CA LYS A 269 -12.34 8.57 -8.93
C LYS A 269 -11.01 9.03 -9.57
N GLN A 270 -10.27 9.90 -8.87
CA GLN A 270 -8.98 10.44 -9.28
C GLN A 270 -7.79 9.64 -8.73
N THR A 271 -8.02 8.75 -7.76
CA THR A 271 -6.96 7.94 -7.14
C THR A 271 -6.39 6.89 -8.09
N LEU A 272 -7.21 6.38 -9.01
CA LEU A 272 -6.83 5.37 -10.00
C LEU A 272 -7.23 5.80 -11.42
N LYS A 273 -6.65 5.15 -12.42
CA LYS A 273 -6.94 5.33 -13.85
C LYS A 273 -7.52 4.06 -14.47
N ASP A 274 -7.94 4.13 -15.73
CA ASP A 274 -8.34 2.97 -16.53
C ASP A 274 -9.40 2.08 -15.85
N TRP A 275 -10.43 2.74 -15.30
CA TRP A 275 -11.52 2.08 -14.58
C TRP A 275 -12.30 1.11 -15.45
N ARG A 276 -12.55 -0.09 -14.93
CA ARG A 276 -13.34 -1.14 -15.57
C ARG A 276 -14.27 -1.86 -14.59
N THR A 277 -15.36 -2.39 -15.13
CA THR A 277 -16.34 -3.27 -14.45
C THR A 277 -16.57 -4.51 -15.31
N GLY A 278 -17.53 -5.37 -14.93
CA GLY A 278 -17.85 -6.60 -15.65
C GLY A 278 -17.17 -7.86 -15.11
N PHE A 279 -16.73 -7.81 -13.85
CA PHE A 279 -16.21 -8.96 -13.13
C PHE A 279 -17.33 -9.98 -12.80
N PRO A 280 -16.99 -11.26 -12.59
CA PRO A 280 -17.93 -12.27 -12.12
C PRO A 280 -18.70 -11.80 -10.87
N ASN A 281 -19.91 -12.34 -10.69
CA ASN A 281 -20.64 -12.12 -9.45
C ASN A 281 -19.81 -12.65 -8.28
N ALA A 282 -19.58 -11.79 -7.28
CA ALA A 282 -18.84 -12.12 -6.08
C ALA A 282 -19.67 -11.77 -4.85
N SER A 283 -19.36 -12.45 -3.75
CA SER A 283 -19.87 -12.12 -2.42
C SER A 283 -18.72 -12.06 -1.42
N ILE A 284 -18.89 -11.25 -0.38
CA ILE A 284 -17.97 -11.16 0.76
C ILE A 284 -18.81 -11.28 2.02
N ASP A 285 -18.54 -12.30 2.84
CA ASP A 285 -19.30 -12.58 4.08
C ASP A 285 -20.83 -12.59 3.82
N ASP A 286 -21.27 -13.35 2.82
CA ASP A 286 -22.67 -13.47 2.36
C ASP A 286 -23.32 -12.17 1.85
N LYS A 287 -22.50 -11.15 1.54
CA LYS A 287 -22.98 -9.90 0.93
C LYS A 287 -22.58 -9.85 -0.53
N ASP A 288 -23.57 -9.72 -1.41
CA ASP A 288 -23.31 -9.48 -2.82
C ASP A 288 -22.57 -8.15 -3.02
N VAL A 289 -21.54 -8.18 -3.87
CA VAL A 289 -20.71 -7.00 -4.16
C VAL A 289 -20.67 -6.65 -5.64
N ASP A 290 -20.60 -5.36 -5.92
CA ASP A 290 -20.18 -4.80 -7.20
C ASP A 290 -18.65 -4.62 -7.16
N VAL A 291 -17.94 -5.19 -8.14
CA VAL A 291 -16.48 -5.06 -8.24
C VAL A 291 -16.13 -4.02 -9.30
N VAL A 292 -15.26 -3.09 -8.93
CA VAL A 292 -14.65 -2.12 -9.84
C VAL A 292 -13.14 -2.28 -9.75
N GLN A 293 -12.46 -2.28 -10.89
CA GLN A 293 -11.00 -2.28 -10.92
C GLN A 293 -10.50 -1.01 -11.58
N GLY A 294 -9.51 -0.36 -10.95
CA GLY A 294 -8.69 0.65 -11.59
C GLY A 294 -7.24 0.19 -11.69
N SER A 295 -6.41 0.99 -12.34
CA SER A 295 -4.97 0.83 -12.37
C SER A 295 -4.32 1.90 -11.50
N SER A 296 -3.35 1.49 -10.69
CA SER A 296 -2.52 2.39 -9.89
C SER A 296 -1.57 3.24 -10.77
N ALA A 297 -0.80 4.13 -10.14
CA ALA A 297 0.25 4.89 -10.80
C ALA A 297 1.34 3.99 -11.42
N ASP A 298 1.65 2.86 -10.79
CA ASP A 298 2.61 1.85 -11.28
C ASP A 298 1.99 0.80 -12.21
N ASN A 299 0.74 1.01 -12.66
CA ASN A 299 -0.02 0.11 -13.54
C ASN A 299 -0.33 -1.27 -12.95
N THR A 300 -0.28 -1.41 -11.63
CA THR A 300 -0.80 -2.60 -10.95
C THR A 300 -2.33 -2.49 -10.81
N PRO A 301 -3.07 -3.60 -10.94
CA PRO A 301 -4.52 -3.57 -10.77
C PRO A 301 -4.88 -3.27 -9.31
N VAL A 302 -5.99 -2.57 -9.10
CA VAL A 302 -6.57 -2.37 -7.77
C VAL A 302 -8.07 -2.65 -7.86
N LYS A 303 -8.54 -3.64 -7.11
CA LYS A 303 -9.96 -4.00 -7.05
C LYS A 303 -10.61 -3.43 -5.81
N LEU A 304 -11.82 -2.92 -6.00
CA LEU A 304 -12.67 -2.35 -4.97
C LEU A 304 -14.01 -3.08 -5.00
N TYR A 305 -14.44 -3.59 -3.85
CA TYR A 305 -15.63 -4.42 -3.70
C TYR A 305 -16.66 -3.65 -2.87
N PHE A 306 -17.75 -3.23 -3.51
CA PHE A 306 -18.80 -2.43 -2.88
C PHE A 306 -20.03 -3.26 -2.61
N GLU A 307 -20.57 -3.24 -1.40
CA GLU A 307 -21.81 -3.95 -1.07
C GLU A 307 -22.98 -3.43 -1.93
N LYS A 308 -23.67 -4.30 -2.66
CA LYS A 308 -24.77 -3.90 -3.56
C LYS A 308 -25.89 -3.19 -2.81
N LYS A 309 -26.17 -3.55 -1.56
CA LYS A 309 -27.26 -2.96 -0.78
C LYS A 309 -26.93 -1.57 -0.22
N SER A 310 -25.79 -1.42 0.45
CA SER A 310 -25.43 -0.18 1.13
C SER A 310 -24.62 0.79 0.26
N GLY A 311 -23.90 0.27 -0.75
CA GLY A 311 -22.91 1.02 -1.52
C GLY A 311 -21.57 1.19 -0.79
N LEU A 312 -21.39 0.67 0.42
CA LEU A 312 -20.15 0.79 1.19
C LEU A 312 -19.05 -0.11 0.63
N LEU A 313 -17.81 0.38 0.63
CA LEU A 313 -16.63 -0.41 0.31
C LEU A 313 -16.40 -1.47 1.40
N LEU A 314 -16.45 -2.74 1.04
CA LEU A 314 -16.16 -3.85 1.95
C LEU A 314 -14.72 -4.31 1.86
N ARG A 315 -14.12 -4.26 0.66
CA ARG A 315 -12.74 -4.71 0.42
C ARG A 315 -12.03 -3.84 -0.59
N LEU A 316 -10.76 -3.57 -0.33
CA LEU A 316 -9.78 -3.14 -1.31
C LEU A 316 -8.75 -4.25 -1.47
N LEU A 317 -8.36 -4.53 -2.71
CA LEU A 317 -7.27 -5.43 -3.05
C LEU A 317 -6.30 -4.71 -3.99
N ARG A 318 -5.07 -4.52 -3.55
CA ARG A 318 -3.98 -3.89 -4.33
C ARG A 318 -2.78 -4.83 -4.39
N TYR A 319 -1.88 -4.59 -5.33
CA TYR A 319 -0.72 -5.44 -5.55
C TYR A 319 0.57 -4.62 -5.51
N THR A 320 1.62 -5.17 -4.90
CA THR A 320 2.98 -4.66 -5.02
C THR A 320 3.74 -5.53 -6.01
N ASP A 321 4.34 -4.91 -7.03
CA ASP A 321 5.21 -5.62 -7.97
C ASP A 321 6.60 -5.90 -7.35
N THR A 322 6.89 -7.17 -7.08
CA THR A 322 8.18 -7.62 -6.56
C THR A 322 9.10 -8.12 -7.67
N ALA A 323 10.32 -8.55 -7.37
CA ALA A 323 11.19 -9.13 -8.39
C ALA A 323 10.64 -10.44 -9.00
N LEU A 324 9.78 -11.17 -8.28
CA LEU A 324 9.36 -12.54 -8.63
C LEU A 324 7.86 -12.72 -8.85
N GLY A 325 7.05 -11.70 -8.58
CA GLY A 325 5.61 -11.75 -8.75
C GLY A 325 4.87 -10.59 -8.07
N LEU A 326 3.56 -10.56 -8.24
CA LEU A 326 2.71 -9.59 -7.54
C LEU A 326 2.37 -10.12 -6.14
N ASN A 327 2.64 -9.32 -5.11
CA ASN A 327 2.16 -9.58 -3.76
C ASN A 327 0.80 -8.90 -3.56
N PRO A 328 -0.27 -9.63 -3.21
CA PRO A 328 -1.54 -9.02 -2.85
C PRO A 328 -1.49 -8.38 -1.45
N THR A 329 -2.16 -7.25 -1.31
CA THR A 329 -2.57 -6.67 -0.03
C THR A 329 -4.07 -6.44 -0.07
N GLN A 330 -4.78 -7.11 0.83
CA GLN A 330 -6.21 -6.99 1.02
C GLN A 330 -6.48 -6.12 2.25
N ILE A 331 -7.43 -5.20 2.14
CA ILE A 331 -7.96 -4.43 3.27
C ILE A 331 -9.48 -4.62 3.31
N ASP A 332 -9.98 -5.28 4.34
CA ASP A 332 -11.41 -5.39 4.61
C ASP A 332 -11.86 -4.29 5.56
N TYR A 333 -12.96 -3.62 5.22
CA TYR A 333 -13.55 -2.53 5.97
C TYR A 333 -14.89 -2.96 6.58
N ALA A 334 -15.05 -2.75 7.88
CA ALA A 334 -16.26 -3.09 8.60
C ALA A 334 -16.56 -2.07 9.70
N ASP A 335 -17.74 -2.22 10.32
CA ASP A 335 -18.22 -1.37 11.42
C ASP A 335 -18.22 0.11 11.01
N TYR A 336 -18.94 0.44 9.94
CA TYR A 336 -19.08 1.82 9.49
C TYR A 336 -19.95 2.62 10.46
N ARG A 337 -19.38 3.69 11.03
CA ARG A 337 -20.07 4.58 11.97
C ARG A 337 -20.10 6.00 11.44
N ASP A 338 -21.08 6.77 11.91
CA ASP A 338 -21.15 8.20 11.58
C ASP A 338 -20.09 8.98 12.36
N VAL A 339 -19.29 9.76 11.66
CA VAL A 339 -18.36 10.73 12.23
C VAL A 339 -18.55 12.04 11.48
N SER A 340 -19.14 13.02 12.16
CA SER A 340 -19.44 14.33 11.57
C SER A 340 -20.27 14.26 10.28
N GLY A 341 -21.22 13.31 10.21
CA GLY A 341 -22.09 13.12 9.05
C GLY A 341 -21.45 12.34 7.90
N VAL A 342 -20.28 11.75 8.11
CA VAL A 342 -19.60 10.86 7.15
C VAL A 342 -19.51 9.46 7.74
N LYS A 343 -19.83 8.43 6.95
CA LYS A 343 -19.61 7.04 7.35
C LYS A 343 -18.12 6.70 7.26
N MET A 344 -17.52 6.31 8.38
CA MET A 344 -16.11 5.87 8.43
C MET A 344 -16.00 4.47 9.02
N PRO A 345 -15.08 3.62 8.52
CA PRO A 345 -14.89 2.27 9.05
C PRO A 345 -14.17 2.28 10.41
N PHE A 346 -14.72 1.58 11.39
CA PHE A 346 -14.11 1.41 12.71
C PHE A 346 -13.38 0.06 12.85
N ARG A 347 -13.49 -0.84 11.87
CA ARG A 347 -12.70 -2.07 11.82
C ARG A 347 -12.02 -2.19 10.46
N LEU A 348 -10.70 -2.33 10.48
CA LEU A 348 -9.88 -2.58 9.31
C LEU A 348 -9.13 -3.88 9.52
N THR A 349 -9.29 -4.84 8.61
CA THR A 349 -8.47 -6.05 8.58
C THR A 349 -7.54 -5.96 7.38
N VAL A 350 -6.24 -5.98 7.61
CA VAL A 350 -5.23 -5.98 6.54
C VAL A 350 -4.65 -7.38 6.45
N THR A 351 -4.70 -7.99 5.28
CA THR A 351 -4.11 -9.31 4.99
C THR A 351 -3.12 -9.17 3.85
N TRP A 352 -1.94 -9.77 3.99
CA TRP A 352 -0.89 -9.77 2.98
C TRP A 352 -0.18 -11.12 2.99
N THR A 353 0.77 -11.29 2.07
CA THR A 353 1.40 -12.58 1.73
C THR A 353 1.92 -13.41 2.92
N ASP A 354 2.35 -12.77 4.01
CA ASP A 354 2.94 -13.44 5.18
C ASP A 354 2.35 -12.95 6.52
N GLY A 355 1.18 -12.32 6.50
CA GLY A 355 0.56 -11.86 7.73
C GLY A 355 -0.85 -11.29 7.60
N ARG A 356 -1.46 -11.08 8.77
CA ARG A 356 -2.75 -10.43 8.91
C ARG A 356 -2.73 -9.58 10.17
N SER A 357 -3.40 -8.45 10.12
CA SER A 357 -3.68 -7.63 11.29
C SER A 357 -5.10 -7.08 11.26
N THR A 358 -5.61 -6.75 12.44
CA THR A 358 -6.90 -6.12 12.65
C THR A 358 -6.71 -4.89 13.51
N ILE A 359 -7.19 -3.75 13.01
CA ILE A 359 -7.36 -2.53 13.79
C ILE A 359 -8.85 -2.36 14.10
N VAL A 360 -9.18 -2.20 15.38
CA VAL A 360 -10.52 -1.84 15.85
C VAL A 360 -10.43 -0.49 16.56
N LEU A 361 -11.02 0.54 15.96
CA LEU A 361 -11.08 1.88 16.53
C LEU A 361 -12.17 1.94 17.61
N SER A 362 -11.83 2.53 18.75
CA SER A 362 -12.81 2.90 19.79
C SER A 362 -13.24 4.36 19.64
N GLU A 363 -12.39 5.21 19.07
CA GLU A 363 -12.69 6.60 18.76
C GLU A 363 -12.14 7.02 17.39
N LEU A 364 -12.86 7.93 16.72
CA LEU A 364 -12.41 8.65 15.55
C LEU A 364 -12.98 10.06 15.60
N ARG A 365 -12.11 11.07 15.55
CA ARG A 365 -12.46 12.49 15.65
C ARG A 365 -12.04 13.19 14.37
N ALA A 366 -13.03 13.71 13.62
CA ALA A 366 -12.80 14.48 12.42
C ALA A 366 -12.36 15.92 12.73
N ASN A 367 -11.67 16.55 11.76
CA ASN A 367 -11.28 17.96 11.75
C ASN A 367 -10.48 18.41 12.99
N VAL A 368 -9.65 17.52 13.53
CA VAL A 368 -8.76 17.84 14.65
C VAL A 368 -7.47 18.52 14.15
N SER A 369 -6.91 19.42 14.96
CA SER A 369 -5.57 19.94 14.72
C SER A 369 -4.55 18.84 15.02
N ILE A 370 -3.68 18.55 14.06
CA ILE A 370 -2.64 17.52 14.16
C ILE A 370 -1.29 18.21 13.95
N ASP A 371 -0.36 17.95 14.85
CA ASP A 371 1.01 18.40 14.72
C ASP A 371 1.63 17.83 13.43
N ALA A 372 2.22 18.71 12.60
CA ALA A 372 2.87 18.31 11.35
C ALA A 372 4.01 17.30 11.58
N ALA A 373 4.63 17.30 12.77
CA ALA A 373 5.64 16.32 13.15
C ALA A 373 5.12 14.87 13.11
N LYS A 374 3.80 14.65 13.29
CA LYS A 374 3.20 13.30 13.19
C LYS A 374 3.30 12.69 11.79
N PHE A 375 3.51 13.50 10.75
CA PHE A 375 3.65 13.04 9.37
C PHE A 375 5.09 13.07 8.86
N SER A 376 6.05 13.42 9.73
CA SER A 376 7.48 13.39 9.40
C SER A 376 8.03 11.98 9.49
N LYS A 377 9.19 11.73 8.87
CA LYS A 377 9.94 10.47 9.02
C LYS A 377 10.05 10.11 10.51
N PRO A 378 9.58 8.92 10.94
CA PRO A 378 9.61 8.56 12.35
C PRO A 378 11.05 8.33 12.81
N ALA A 379 11.30 8.66 14.08
CA ALA A 379 12.52 8.22 14.76
C ALA A 379 12.35 6.73 15.07
N GLY A 380 13.14 5.87 14.43
CA GLY A 380 13.17 4.45 14.81
C GLY A 380 13.95 4.25 16.10
N THR A 381 13.50 3.32 16.95
CA THR A 381 14.31 2.81 18.05
C THR A 381 15.42 1.91 17.48
N ALA A 382 16.66 2.12 17.89
CA ALA A 382 17.76 1.25 17.48
C ALA A 382 17.43 -0.22 17.85
N PRO A 383 17.73 -1.19 16.98
CA PRO A 383 17.55 -2.59 17.34
C PRO A 383 18.30 -2.90 18.63
N ALA A 384 17.70 -3.70 19.52
CA ALA A 384 18.35 -4.13 20.73
C ALA A 384 19.71 -4.75 20.35
N LYS A 385 20.79 -4.29 21.01
CA LYS A 385 22.10 -4.93 20.83
C LYS A 385 21.98 -6.38 21.31
N PRO A 386 22.60 -7.34 20.59
CA PRO A 386 22.56 -8.75 20.95
C PRO A 386 23.09 -9.02 22.35
#